data_AF-A0A1H7ZJV7-F1
#
_entry.id   AF-A0A1H7ZJV7-F1
#
_cell.length_a   1.000
_cell.length_b   1.000
_cell.length_c   1.000
_cell.angle_alpha   90.00
_cell.angle_beta   90.00
_cell.angle_gamma   90.00
#
_symmetry.space_group_name_H-M   'P 1'
#
loop_
_entity.id
_entity.type
_entity.pdbx_description
1 polymer ?
#
loop_
_entity_poly.entity_id
_entity_poly.type
_entity_poly.pdbx_seq_one_letter_code
_entity_poly.pdbx_strand_id
1 'polypeptide(L)'
;MGEIRKTYDIEFKRKAVAMFLEEGLGYKTVAKTLGIDDRMVQRWVAHNEREGIEGLKEKRGTSTGSKNGRPKKAKTLEEEVLRLRAENALLKKLWELQRGQEQSDVKPTKPSKR
;
A
#
# COMPACT_ATOMS: atom_id res chain seq x y z
N MET A 1 11.05 -6.93 -27.89
CA MET A 1 11.19 -5.96 -26.78
C MET A 1 9.92 -5.12 -26.73
N GLY A 2 9.35 -4.87 -25.54
CA GLY A 2 8.14 -4.06 -25.42
C GLY A 2 8.46 -2.57 -25.55
N GLU A 3 7.68 -1.83 -26.34
CA GLU A 3 7.83 -0.39 -26.48
C GLU A 3 7.45 0.34 -25.18
N ILE A 4 8.24 1.36 -24.81
CA ILE A 4 7.95 2.22 -23.66
C ILE A 4 6.67 3.00 -23.96
N ARG A 5 5.66 2.84 -23.10
CA ARG A 5 4.39 3.55 -23.24
C ARG A 5 4.60 5.05 -22.99
N LYS A 6 4.24 5.89 -23.96
CA LYS A 6 4.26 7.35 -23.82
C LYS A 6 3.26 7.79 -22.75
N THR A 7 3.70 8.68 -21.85
CA THR A 7 2.88 9.36 -20.85
C THR A 7 2.68 10.81 -21.26
N TYR A 8 1.46 11.31 -21.09
CA TYR A 8 1.09 12.69 -21.41
C TYR A 8 0.78 13.43 -20.11
N ASP A 9 1.20 14.69 -20.07
CA ASP A 9 0.90 15.58 -18.96
C ASP A 9 -0.60 15.93 -18.90
N ILE A 10 -1.08 16.32 -17.72
CA ILE A 10 -2.48 16.66 -17.48
C ILE A 10 -2.90 17.86 -18.33
N GLU A 11 -2.05 18.88 -18.49
CA GLU A 11 -2.38 20.05 -19.30
C GLU A 11 -2.57 19.69 -20.77
N PHE A 12 -1.74 18.77 -21.27
CA PHE A 12 -1.87 18.25 -22.63
C PHE A 12 -3.19 17.50 -22.84
N LYS A 13 -3.57 16.65 -21.88
CA LYS A 13 -4.85 15.93 -21.91
C LYS A 13 -6.04 16.90 -21.85
N ARG A 14 -5.96 17.92 -21.00
CA ARG A 14 -6.99 18.96 -20.88
C ARG A 14 -7.15 19.72 -22.18
N LYS A 15 -6.05 20.09 -22.85
CA LYS A 15 -6.10 20.74 -24.16
C LYS A 15 -6.83 19.89 -25.20
N ALA A 16 -6.56 18.58 -25.25
CA ALA A 16 -7.25 17.66 -26.15
C ALA A 16 -8.77 17.62 -25.89
N VAL A 17 -9.17 17.57 -24.62
CA VAL A 17 -10.59 17.57 -24.23
C VAL A 17 -11.26 18.92 -24.51
N ALA A 18 -10.57 20.04 -24.28
CA ALA A 18 -11.07 21.38 -24.59
C ALA A 18 -11.32 21.56 -26.09
N MET A 19 -10.40 21.12 -26.96
CA MET A 19 -10.63 21.15 -28.42
C MET A 19 -11.84 20.30 -28.84
N PHE A 20 -12.14 19.22 -28.13
CA PHE A 20 -13.33 18.42 -28.41
C PHE A 20 -14.62 19.11 -27.93
N LEU A 21 -14.64 19.62 -26.70
CA LEU A 21 -15.85 20.18 -26.07
C LEU A 21 -16.15 21.63 -26.48
N GLU A 22 -15.13 22.47 -26.60
CA GLU A 22 -15.27 23.91 -26.87
C GLU A 22 -15.28 24.21 -28.37
N GLU A 23 -14.39 23.57 -29.14
CA GLU A 23 -14.31 23.77 -30.60
C GLU A 23 -15.21 22.81 -31.38
N GLY A 24 -15.82 21.82 -30.71
CA GLY A 24 -16.71 20.83 -31.34
C GLY A 24 -16.00 19.92 -32.35
N LEU A 25 -14.67 19.80 -32.26
CA LEU A 25 -13.89 19.01 -33.20
C LEU A 25 -14.06 17.51 -32.95
N GLY A 26 -14.19 16.72 -34.01
CA GLY A 26 -14.22 15.27 -33.91
C GLY A 26 -12.90 14.67 -33.41
N TYR A 27 -12.95 13.49 -32.77
CA TYR A 27 -11.79 12.81 -32.18
C TYR A 27 -10.60 12.69 -33.15
N LYS A 28 -10.85 12.36 -34.42
CA LYS A 28 -9.80 12.21 -35.45
C LYS A 28 -9.10 13.54 -35.77
N THR A 29 -9.84 14.64 -35.77
CA THR A 29 -9.30 15.96 -36.05
C THR A 29 -8.40 16.40 -34.89
N VAL A 30 -8.90 16.28 -33.65
CA VAL A 30 -8.12 16.57 -32.43
C VAL A 30 -6.84 15.72 -32.39
N ALA A 31 -6.95 14.43 -32.68
CA ALA A 31 -5.83 13.50 -32.71
C ALA A 31 -4.78 13.89 -33.75
N LYS A 32 -5.20 14.30 -34.95
CA LYS A 32 -4.31 14.77 -36.02
C LYS A 32 -3.61 16.07 -35.64
N THR A 33 -4.33 17.02 -35.04
CA THR A 33 -3.77 18.30 -34.57
C THR A 33 -2.71 18.09 -33.48
N LEU A 34 -2.93 17.12 -32.59
CA LEU A 34 -2.03 16.80 -31.49
C LEU A 34 -0.96 15.74 -31.82
N GLY A 35 -1.04 15.12 -33.01
CA GLY A 35 -0.14 14.03 -33.41
C GLY A 35 -0.26 12.78 -32.52
N ILE A 36 -1.46 12.48 -32.01
CA ILE A 36 -1.73 11.33 -31.14
C ILE A 36 -2.77 10.40 -31.76
N ASP A 37 -2.96 9.23 -31.14
CA ASP A 37 -3.99 8.27 -31.54
C ASP A 37 -5.39 8.74 -31.10
N ASP A 38 -6.40 8.57 -31.96
CA ASP A 38 -7.76 9.02 -31.70
C ASP A 38 -8.43 8.28 -30.53
N ARG A 39 -8.02 7.03 -30.26
CA ARG A 39 -8.49 6.27 -29.09
C ARG A 39 -7.99 6.89 -27.79
N MET A 40 -6.86 7.59 -27.83
CA MET A 40 -6.34 8.29 -26.65
C MET A 40 -7.23 9.49 -26.30
N VAL A 41 -7.66 10.26 -27.31
CA VAL A 41 -8.59 11.37 -27.15
C VAL A 41 -9.93 10.88 -26.63
N GLN A 42 -10.50 9.82 -27.22
CA GLN A 42 -11.75 9.21 -26.76
C GLN A 42 -11.68 8.80 -25.29
N ARG A 43 -10.57 8.17 -24.88
CA ARG A 43 -10.37 7.75 -23.49
C ARG A 43 -10.31 8.95 -22.54
N TRP A 44 -9.62 10.02 -22.91
CA TRP A 44 -9.53 11.22 -22.08
C TRP A 44 -10.88 11.93 -21.95
N VAL A 45 -11.64 12.04 -23.04
CA VAL A 45 -12.99 12.61 -23.00
C VAL A 45 -13.90 11.78 -22.09
N ALA A 46 -13.93 10.46 -22.26
CA ALA A 46 -14.74 9.58 -21.40
C ALA A 46 -14.34 9.64 -19.92
N HIS A 47 -13.04 9.74 -19.61
CA HIS A 47 -12.57 9.92 -18.24
C HIS A 47 -12.94 11.29 -17.67
N ASN A 48 -12.88 12.34 -18.48
CA ASN A 48 -13.30 13.67 -18.10
C ASN A 48 -14.82 13.75 -17.87
N GLU A 49 -15.64 13.06 -18.65
CA GLU A 49 -17.09 12.97 -18.42
C GLU A 49 -17.42 12.23 -17.12
N ARG A 50 -16.66 11.19 -16.77
CA ARG A 50 -16.92 10.39 -15.55
C ARG A 50 -16.41 11.02 -14.27
N GLU A 51 -15.20 11.58 -14.30
CA GLU A 51 -14.45 12.00 -13.11
C GLU A 51 -13.96 13.46 -13.18
N GLY A 52 -14.29 14.19 -14.25
CA GLY A 52 -13.76 15.53 -14.48
C GLY A 52 -12.24 15.53 -14.69
N ILE A 53 -11.61 16.62 -14.26
CA ILE A 53 -10.16 16.83 -14.37
C ILE A 53 -9.36 15.74 -13.64
N GLU A 54 -9.87 15.22 -12.52
CA GLU A 54 -9.24 14.12 -11.78
C GLU A 54 -9.15 12.83 -12.61
N GLY A 55 -10.05 12.62 -13.57
CA GLY A 55 -10.01 11.51 -14.52
C GLY A 55 -8.84 11.60 -15.51
N LEU A 56 -8.27 12.78 -15.72
CA LEU A 56 -7.13 12.99 -16.63
C LEU A 56 -5.77 12.79 -15.92
N LYS A 57 -5.76 12.80 -14.59
CA LYS A 57 -4.56 12.60 -13.78
C LYS A 57 -3.98 11.20 -13.98
N GLU A 58 -2.65 11.11 -14.07
CA GLU A 58 -1.98 9.80 -14.14
C GLU A 58 -2.04 9.14 -12.76
N LYS A 59 -2.63 7.93 -12.70
CA LYS A 59 -2.83 7.16 -11.46
C LYS A 59 -1.81 6.01 -11.34
N ARG A 60 -0.96 5.78 -12.33
CA ARG A 60 0.10 4.76 -12.23
C ARG A 60 1.18 5.20 -11.25
N GLY A 61 1.58 4.27 -10.37
CA GLY A 61 2.65 4.48 -9.39
C GLY A 61 2.26 5.30 -8.16
N THR A 62 1.04 5.86 -8.09
CA THR A 62 0.54 6.60 -6.92
C THR A 62 -0.17 5.72 -5.90
N SER A 63 -0.30 4.42 -6.16
CA SER A 63 -0.64 3.47 -5.10
C SER A 63 0.52 3.44 -4.11
N THR A 64 0.48 4.32 -3.11
CA THR A 64 1.05 4.01 -1.81
C THR A 64 0.46 2.66 -1.45
N GLY A 65 1.29 1.61 -1.51
CA GLY A 65 0.83 0.23 -1.43
C GLY A 65 0.12 0.00 -0.10
N SER A 66 -1.19 0.23 -0.05
CA SER A 66 -2.02 -0.27 1.01
C SER A 66 -2.12 -1.76 0.75
N LYS A 67 -1.18 -2.51 1.35
CA LYS A 67 -1.32 -3.84 1.95
C LYS A 67 -2.14 -4.90 1.21
N ASN A 68 -2.37 -4.77 -0.09
CA ASN A 68 -3.14 -5.73 -0.89
C ASN A 68 -2.24 -6.82 -1.45
N GLY A 69 -1.35 -7.33 -0.60
CA GLY A 69 -0.88 -8.72 -0.70
C GLY A 69 -1.85 -9.62 0.07
N ARG A 70 -1.76 -10.93 -0.13
CA ARG A 70 -2.45 -11.93 0.70
C ARG A 70 -2.33 -11.51 2.18
N PRO A 71 -3.43 -11.37 2.94
CA PRO A 71 -3.34 -11.02 4.35
C PRO A 71 -2.38 -12.00 5.02
N LYS A 72 -1.34 -11.50 5.70
CA LYS A 72 -0.56 -12.34 6.60
C LYS A 72 -1.56 -12.87 7.62
N LYS A 73 -1.73 -14.20 7.70
CA LYS A 73 -2.57 -14.82 8.72
C LYS A 73 -2.16 -14.21 10.06
N ALA A 74 -3.09 -13.52 10.71
CA ALA A 74 -2.88 -13.10 12.08
C ALA A 74 -2.58 -14.38 12.87
N LYS A 75 -1.49 -14.41 13.63
CA LYS A 75 -1.19 -15.54 14.51
C LYS A 75 -2.42 -15.77 15.37
N THR A 76 -2.93 -16.99 15.41
CA THR A 76 -4.08 -17.29 16.25
C THR A 76 -3.66 -17.11 17.72
N LEU A 77 -4.59 -16.74 18.59
CA LEU A 77 -4.32 -16.59 20.02
C LEU A 77 -3.67 -17.85 20.62
N GLU A 78 -3.98 -19.02 20.05
CA GLU A 78 -3.41 -20.31 20.43
C GLU A 78 -1.91 -20.44 20.12
N GLU A 79 -1.46 -19.95 18.95
CA GLU A 79 -0.04 -19.91 18.57
C GLU A 79 0.75 -18.95 19.46
N GLU A 80 0.14 -17.83 19.85
CA GLU A 80 0.72 -16.87 20.79
C GLU A 80 0.86 -17.48 22.19
N VAL A 81 -0.17 -18.18 22.68
CA VAL A 81 -0.11 -18.91 23.96
C VAL A 81 0.97 -19.99 23.92
N LEU A 82 1.11 -20.73 22.82
CA LEU A 82 2.14 -21.75 22.68
C LEU A 82 3.55 -21.14 22.71
N ARG A 83 3.77 -20.04 21.98
CA ARG A 83 5.03 -19.29 21.98
C ARG A 83 5.36 -18.75 23.37
N LEU A 84 4.41 -18.08 24.03
CA LEU A 84 4.61 -17.50 25.35
C LEU A 84 4.86 -18.56 26.42
N ARG A 85 4.25 -19.75 26.29
CA ARG A 85 4.55 -20.90 27.16
C ARG A 85 5.96 -21.43 26.93
N ALA A 86 6.40 -21.52 25.67
CA ALA A 86 7.77 -21.91 25.35
C ALA A 86 8.80 -20.90 25.88
N GLU A 87 8.54 -19.60 25.70
CA GLU A 87 9.38 -18.53 26.25
C GLU A 87 9.46 -18.57 27.77
N ASN A 88 8.32 -18.72 28.46
CA ASN A 88 8.30 -18.88 29.92
C ASN A 88 9.03 -20.15 30.39
N ALA A 89 8.95 -21.25 29.63
CA ALA A 89 9.67 -22.48 29.97
C ALA A 89 11.19 -22.28 29.85
N LEU A 90 11.65 -21.59 28.80
CA LEU A 90 13.06 -21.25 28.64
C LEU A 90 13.55 -20.29 29.73
N LEU A 91 12.78 -19.24 30.05
CA LEU A 91 13.12 -18.30 31.12
C LEU A 91 13.20 -18.98 32.48
N LYS A 92 12.27 -19.90 32.79
CA LYS A 92 12.32 -20.70 34.03
C LYS A 92 13.57 -21.58 34.09
N LYS A 93 13.91 -22.25 33.00
CA LYS A 93 15.12 -23.07 32.92
C LYS A 93 16.40 -22.22 33.11
N LEU A 94 16.43 -21.01 32.53
CA LEU A 94 17.54 -20.07 32.75
C LEU A 94 17.61 -19.60 34.21
N TRP A 95 16.48 -19.30 34.85
CA TRP A 95 16.44 -18.96 36.27
C TRP A 95 16.84 -20.13 37.17
N GLU A 96 16.54 -21.37 36.80
CA GLU A 96 16.96 -22.56 37.53
C GLU A 96 18.49 -22.76 37.45
N LEU A 97 19.09 -22.51 36.28
CA LEU A 97 20.54 -22.49 36.12
C LEU A 97 21.19 -21.36 36.94
N GLN A 98 20.56 -20.18 36.96
CA GLN A 98 21.00 -19.04 37.77
C GLN A 98 20.91 -19.32 39.28
N ARG A 99 19.83 -19.97 39.74
CA ARG A 99 19.63 -20.37 41.14
C ARG A 99 20.57 -21.47 41.62
N GLY A 100 21.19 -22.22 40.70
CA GLY A 100 22.33 -23.09 41.01
C GLY A 100 23.59 -22.33 41.42
N GLN A 101 23.68 -21.02 41.13
CA GLN A 101 24.74 -20.13 41.63
C GLN A 101 24.31 -19.27 42.84
N GLU A 102 23.02 -19.22 43.14
CA GLU A 102 22.43 -18.35 44.18
C GLU A 102 21.94 -19.16 45.40
N GLN A 103 22.69 -20.22 45.74
CA GLN A 103 22.52 -20.97 46.99
C GLN A 103 23.56 -20.58 48.06
N SER A 104 24.32 -19.49 47.86
CA SER A 104 25.14 -18.87 48.91
C SER A 104 24.45 -17.70 49.64
N ASP A 105 23.41 -17.06 49.08
CA ASP A 105 22.85 -15.84 49.67
C ASP A 105 21.31 -15.78 49.56
N VAL A 106 20.61 -16.60 50.35
CA VAL A 106 19.15 -16.51 50.55
C VAL A 106 18.93 -15.57 51.76
N LYS A 107 17.97 -14.62 51.83
CA LYS A 107 16.55 -14.71 51.45
C LYS A 107 15.89 -13.32 51.38
N PRO A 108 14.89 -13.08 50.50
CA PRO A 108 13.92 -12.01 50.72
C PRO A 108 12.76 -12.49 51.60
N THR A 109 12.39 -11.63 52.53
CA THR A 109 11.31 -11.76 53.51
C THR A 109 9.93 -11.67 52.83
N LYS A 110 8.96 -12.43 53.33
CA LYS A 110 7.55 -12.31 52.92
C LYS A 110 6.96 -11.02 53.50
N PRO A 111 6.18 -10.22 52.74
CA PRO A 111 5.52 -9.06 53.31
C PRO A 111 4.35 -9.51 54.19
N SER A 112 4.32 -8.95 55.40
CA SER A 112 3.25 -9.11 56.39
C SER A 112 1.94 -8.52 55.85
N LYS A 113 0.82 -9.23 56.06
CA LYS A 113 -0.54 -8.71 55.86
C LYS A 113 -1.18 -8.43 57.20
N ARG A 114 -1.21 -7.16 57.61
CA ARG A 114 -2.32 -6.39 58.20
C ARG A 114 -1.79 -5.15 58.90
#